data_AF-A0A7K3ENU0-F1
#
_entry.id   AF-A0A7K3ENU0-F1
#
_cell.length_a   1.000
_cell.length_b   1.000
_cell.length_c   1.000
_cell.angle_alpha   90.00
_cell.angle_beta   90.00
_cell.angle_gamma   90.00
#
_symmetry.space_group_name_H-M   'P 1'
#
loop_
_entity.id
_entity.type
_entity.pdbx_description
1 polymer ?
#
loop_
_entity_poly.entity_id
_entity_poly.type
_entity_poly.pdbx_seq_one_letter_code
_entity_poly.pdbx_strand_id
1 'polypeptide(L)'
;RRGNDGGGGGRGGSRVPLIAAVGVALAVVGVGAGAMMAGGGGDDEKSENQPVSATAPASESASASAPESADPVRQQAVELDKLLAESGNGRTTVIRAVGDVKSCDNLPQAAKDLREAAKQRTGLVASLAKLSVDKLPRHTELTAALNKAWQASASADNHYAAWADQTAGKKGCKKGAARTTSHTQAGNRDSGTASKEKAEAAGLWNAIAKEYGLTERQPTQL
;
A
#
# COMPACT_ATOMS: atom_id res chain seq x y z
N ARG A 1 -38.39 -42.18 -56.60
CA ARG A 1 -38.79 -41.96 -55.19
C ARG A 1 -38.42 -40.52 -54.83
N ARG A 2 -39.42 -39.68 -54.53
CA ARG A 2 -39.24 -38.36 -53.92
C ARG A 2 -39.16 -38.53 -52.40
N GLY A 3 -38.40 -37.67 -51.74
CA GLY A 3 -38.27 -37.60 -50.29
C GLY A 3 -37.14 -36.64 -49.91
N ASN A 4 -37.40 -35.34 -50.08
CA ASN A 4 -36.72 -34.26 -49.39
C ASN A 4 -37.25 -34.25 -47.95
N ASP A 5 -36.39 -34.06 -46.95
CA ASP A 5 -36.65 -33.21 -45.77
C ASP A 5 -35.45 -33.19 -44.81
N GLY A 6 -35.07 -31.98 -44.39
CA GLY A 6 -34.56 -31.75 -43.04
C GLY A 6 -33.16 -31.16 -42.90
N GLY A 7 -33.11 -29.87 -42.50
CA GLY A 7 -32.13 -29.43 -41.50
C GLY A 7 -31.11 -28.40 -41.96
N GLY A 8 -31.50 -27.12 -41.99
CA GLY A 8 -30.60 -25.99 -42.23
C GLY A 8 -29.79 -25.56 -41.02
N GLY A 9 -28.66 -24.89 -41.32
CA GLY A 9 -28.24 -23.66 -40.64
C GLY A 9 -27.58 -23.77 -39.27
N GLY A 10 -26.27 -24.05 -39.24
CA GLY A 10 -25.41 -23.78 -38.09
C GLY A 10 -24.13 -23.04 -38.50
N ARG A 11 -24.17 -21.70 -38.48
CA ARG A 11 -22.97 -20.84 -38.62
C ARG A 11 -22.07 -21.02 -37.39
N GLY A 12 -20.96 -21.74 -37.55
CA GLY A 12 -19.91 -21.86 -36.53
C GLY A 12 -19.13 -20.55 -36.39
N GLY A 13 -19.46 -19.75 -35.38
CA GLY A 13 -18.70 -18.57 -34.99
C GLY A 13 -17.42 -18.97 -34.25
N SER A 14 -16.27 -18.69 -34.86
CA SER A 14 -14.95 -18.77 -34.22
C SER A 14 -14.86 -17.72 -33.10
N ARG A 15 -14.56 -18.15 -31.87
CA ARG A 15 -14.22 -17.26 -30.75
C ARG A 15 -12.80 -17.58 -30.30
N VAL A 16 -11.84 -16.83 -30.85
CA VAL A 16 -10.49 -16.74 -30.31
C VAL A 16 -10.51 -15.72 -29.17
N PRO A 17 -10.10 -16.07 -27.94
CA PRO A 17 -9.90 -15.07 -26.91
C PRO A 17 -8.57 -14.34 -27.14
N LEU A 18 -8.66 -13.05 -27.52
CA LEU A 18 -7.55 -12.11 -27.45
C LEU A 18 -7.23 -11.85 -25.97
N ILE A 19 -6.12 -12.40 -25.47
CA ILE A 19 -5.59 -12.03 -24.16
C ILE A 19 -4.77 -10.75 -24.34
N ALA A 20 -5.33 -9.65 -23.86
CA ALA A 20 -4.68 -8.35 -23.77
C ALA A 20 -3.47 -8.45 -22.83
N ALA A 21 -2.27 -8.21 -23.38
CA ALA A 21 -1.06 -8.02 -22.60
C ALA A 21 -1.09 -6.63 -21.97
N VAL A 22 -1.29 -6.55 -20.66
CA VAL A 22 -1.12 -5.29 -19.91
C VAL A 22 0.33 -5.20 -19.49
N GLY A 23 1.14 -4.56 -20.34
CA GLY A 23 2.48 -4.11 -19.99
C GLY A 23 2.38 -2.86 -19.12
N VAL A 24 2.90 -2.91 -17.89
CA VAL A 24 3.02 -1.72 -17.04
C VAL A 24 4.43 -1.16 -17.22
N ALA A 25 4.50 0.00 -17.87
CA ALA A 25 5.72 0.79 -17.98
C ALA A 25 6.07 1.38 -16.61
N LEU A 26 7.29 1.12 -16.13
CA LEU A 26 7.84 1.73 -14.92
C LEU A 26 8.48 3.07 -15.29
N ALA A 27 7.79 4.17 -14.97
CA ALA A 27 8.41 5.49 -14.95
C ALA A 27 9.23 5.62 -13.66
N VAL A 28 10.54 5.73 -13.80
CA VAL A 28 11.45 6.06 -12.69
C VAL A 28 11.43 7.57 -12.52
N VAL A 29 10.76 8.06 -11.48
CA VAL A 29 10.88 9.46 -11.05
C VAL A 29 11.97 9.54 -9.99
N GLY A 30 13.12 10.10 -10.37
CA GLY A 30 14.20 10.43 -9.45
C GLY A 30 13.84 11.68 -8.64
N VAL A 31 13.90 11.57 -7.32
CA VAL A 31 13.79 12.72 -6.40
C VAL A 31 15.20 13.30 -6.22
N GLY A 32 15.48 14.42 -6.88
CA GLY A 32 16.63 15.27 -6.59
C GLY A 32 16.19 16.37 -5.62
N ALA A 33 16.50 16.21 -4.34
CA ALA A 33 16.35 17.29 -3.37
C ALA A 33 17.51 18.27 -3.52
N GLY A 34 17.19 19.50 -3.96
CA GLY A 34 18.08 20.64 -3.84
C GLY A 34 17.88 21.32 -2.49
N ALA A 35 18.97 21.60 -1.77
CA ALA A 35 19.01 22.65 -0.76
C ALA A 35 20.43 23.22 -0.67
N MET A 36 20.54 24.44 -1.18
CA MET A 36 21.50 25.51 -0.95
C MET A 36 22.34 25.44 0.33
N MET A 37 23.66 25.52 0.15
CA MET A 37 24.63 25.95 1.16
C MET A 37 24.61 27.47 1.28
N ALA A 38 24.25 27.99 2.45
CA ALA A 38 24.53 29.36 2.87
C ALA A 38 24.84 29.36 4.37
N GLY A 39 26.05 28.91 4.70
CA GLY A 39 26.63 29.03 6.04
C GLY A 39 27.28 30.41 6.18
N GLY A 40 26.76 31.21 7.10
CA GLY A 40 27.29 32.52 7.48
C GLY A 40 28.54 32.41 8.35
N GLY A 41 29.31 33.49 8.36
CA GLY A 41 30.42 33.69 9.28
C GLY A 41 30.82 35.16 9.35
N GLY A 42 31.18 35.59 10.56
CA GLY A 42 32.14 36.67 10.79
C GLY A 42 31.59 37.94 11.43
N ASP A 43 31.83 38.03 12.74
CA ASP A 43 31.71 39.16 13.67
C ASP A 43 32.34 40.48 13.19
N ASP A 44 31.83 41.61 13.68
CA ASP A 44 32.58 42.52 14.58
C ASP A 44 31.79 43.81 14.93
N GLU A 45 32.19 44.39 16.04
CA GLU A 45 32.06 45.79 16.47
C GLU A 45 31.13 46.18 17.63
N LYS A 46 31.80 46.93 18.51
CA LYS A 46 31.54 47.43 19.86
C LYS A 46 30.90 48.82 19.76
N SER A 47 30.05 49.20 20.71
CA SER A 47 30.30 50.28 21.71
C SER A 47 29.02 50.96 22.22
N GLU A 48 29.03 51.18 23.54
CA GLU A 48 28.54 52.36 24.29
C GLU A 48 27.04 52.68 24.50
N ASN A 49 26.63 52.44 25.76
CA ASN A 49 26.20 53.43 26.76
C ASN A 49 24.89 54.24 26.55
N GLN A 50 23.89 54.00 27.41
CA GLN A 50 23.09 54.96 28.22
C GLN A 50 21.87 54.25 28.85
N PRO A 51 21.48 54.54 30.12
CA PRO A 51 20.26 54.03 30.71
C PRO A 51 19.11 55.03 30.47
N VAL A 52 18.05 54.61 29.78
CA VAL A 52 16.80 55.38 29.72
C VAL A 52 15.66 54.55 30.29
N SER A 53 15.24 54.96 31.48
CA SER A 53 13.96 54.61 32.06
C SER A 53 12.87 55.31 31.24
N ALA A 54 12.02 54.53 30.59
CA ALA A 54 10.76 55.01 30.02
C ALA A 54 9.65 54.07 30.49
N THR A 55 9.00 54.47 31.58
CA THR A 55 7.67 53.97 31.95
C THR A 55 6.70 54.34 30.83
N ALA A 56 6.22 53.33 30.08
CA ALA A 56 5.08 53.43 29.19
C ALA A 56 4.03 52.39 29.64
N PRO A 57 2.73 52.73 29.53
CA PRO A 57 1.67 52.06 30.27
C PRO A 57 1.44 50.63 29.77
N ALA A 58 1.03 49.76 30.70
CA ALA A 58 0.56 48.42 30.41
C ALA A 58 -0.57 48.47 29.37
N SER A 59 -0.26 48.13 28.12
CA SER A 59 -1.27 47.65 27.19
C SER A 59 -1.50 46.18 27.50
N GLU A 60 -2.63 45.92 28.15
CA GLU A 60 -3.29 44.64 28.15
C GLU A 60 -3.33 44.04 26.74
N SER A 61 -3.37 42.71 26.71
CA SER A 61 -3.57 41.85 25.54
C SER A 61 -2.32 41.59 24.70
N ALA A 62 -1.22 41.21 25.37
CA ALA A 62 -0.59 39.97 24.96
C ALA A 62 -1.57 38.83 25.25
N SER A 63 -2.52 38.60 24.34
CA SER A 63 -3.06 37.26 24.18
C SER A 63 -1.85 36.41 23.79
N ALA A 64 -1.18 35.87 24.80
CA ALA A 64 -0.41 34.67 24.65
C ALA A 64 -1.38 33.69 23.99
N SER A 65 -1.27 33.54 22.67
CA SER A 65 -1.89 32.45 21.95
C SER A 65 -1.49 31.22 22.74
N ALA A 66 -2.46 30.64 23.44
CA ALA A 66 -2.31 29.33 24.03
C ALA A 66 -1.67 28.46 22.93
N PRO A 67 -0.64 27.64 23.25
CA PRO A 67 -0.08 26.75 22.25
C PRO A 67 -1.25 26.05 21.60
N GLU A 68 -1.40 26.19 20.27
CA GLU A 68 -2.51 25.58 19.54
C GLU A 68 -2.55 24.13 20.00
N SER A 69 -3.58 23.79 20.76
CA SER A 69 -3.75 22.46 21.31
C SER A 69 -3.68 21.53 20.13
N ALA A 70 -2.58 20.78 19.99
CA ALA A 70 -2.28 20.02 18.80
C ALA A 70 -3.52 19.20 18.44
N ASP A 71 -4.09 19.46 17.25
CA ASP A 71 -5.38 18.91 16.84
C ASP A 71 -5.37 17.38 17.06
N PRO A 72 -6.21 16.87 17.99
CA PRO A 72 -6.21 15.45 18.33
C PRO A 72 -6.54 14.57 17.11
N VAL A 73 -7.30 15.08 16.13
CA VAL A 73 -7.59 14.36 14.89
C VAL A 73 -6.32 14.24 14.05
N ARG A 74 -5.56 15.34 13.89
CA ARG A 74 -4.28 15.36 13.18
C ARG A 74 -3.27 14.40 13.81
N GLN A 75 -3.21 14.31 15.15
CA GLN A 75 -2.32 13.37 15.83
C GLN A 75 -2.64 11.91 15.46
N GLN A 76 -3.92 11.52 15.51
CA GLN A 76 -4.35 10.18 15.11
C GLN A 76 -4.06 9.90 13.62
N ALA A 77 -4.26 10.91 12.75
CA ALA A 77 -4.00 10.79 11.33
C ALA A 77 -2.50 10.57 11.05
N VAL A 78 -1.62 11.28 11.74
CA VAL A 78 -0.16 11.10 11.62
C VAL A 78 0.28 9.70 12.06
N GLU A 79 -0.24 9.17 13.16
CA GLU A 79 0.10 7.80 13.60
C GLU A 79 -0.42 6.75 12.62
N LEU A 80 -1.62 6.95 12.06
CA LEU A 80 -2.11 6.07 11.00
C LEU A 80 -1.25 6.16 9.73
N ASP A 81 -0.84 7.37 9.29
CA ASP A 81 0.03 7.54 8.12
C ASP A 81 1.35 6.77 8.25
N LYS A 82 1.96 6.79 9.45
CA LYS A 82 3.18 6.01 9.74
C LYS A 82 2.95 4.52 9.51
N LEU A 83 1.86 3.97 10.03
CA LEU A 83 1.52 2.56 9.82
C LEU A 83 1.23 2.24 8.33
N LEU A 84 0.55 3.14 7.62
CA LEU A 84 0.30 2.97 6.19
C LEU A 84 1.60 3.04 5.36
N ALA A 85 2.59 3.82 5.79
CA ALA A 85 3.91 3.85 5.17
C ALA A 85 4.62 2.49 5.30
N GLU A 86 4.48 1.81 6.45
CA GLU A 86 5.02 0.46 6.64
C GLU A 86 4.35 -0.57 5.74
N SER A 87 3.05 -0.41 5.47
CA SER A 87 2.26 -1.32 4.64
C SER A 87 2.75 -1.42 3.19
N GLY A 88 3.35 -0.36 2.66
CA GLY A 88 3.87 -0.35 1.29
C GLY A 88 5.14 -1.19 1.10
N ASN A 89 5.77 -1.63 2.18
CA ASN A 89 7.01 -2.40 2.14
C ASN A 89 6.76 -3.85 1.65
N GLY A 90 7.76 -4.45 1.01
CA GLY A 90 7.72 -5.86 0.64
C GLY A 90 6.91 -6.22 -0.63
N ARG A 91 6.17 -5.28 -1.24
CA ARG A 91 5.44 -5.52 -2.52
C ARG A 91 6.35 -6.07 -3.62
N THR A 92 7.51 -5.45 -3.82
CA THR A 92 8.49 -5.88 -4.83
C THR A 92 8.97 -7.31 -4.58
N THR A 93 9.18 -7.67 -3.31
CA THR A 93 9.56 -9.03 -2.90
C THR A 93 8.46 -10.04 -3.21
N VAL A 94 7.20 -9.72 -2.90
CA VAL A 94 6.06 -10.60 -3.20
C VAL A 94 5.88 -10.79 -4.71
N ILE A 95 5.96 -9.71 -5.50
CA ILE A 95 5.85 -9.78 -6.96
C ILE A 95 6.95 -10.67 -7.54
N ARG A 96 8.20 -10.48 -7.08
CA ARG A 96 9.33 -11.31 -7.48
C ARG A 96 9.10 -12.78 -7.11
N ALA A 97 8.75 -13.05 -5.85
CA ALA A 97 8.53 -14.42 -5.38
C ALA A 97 7.40 -15.12 -6.17
N VAL A 98 6.27 -14.46 -6.42
CA VAL A 98 5.21 -15.04 -7.28
C VAL A 98 5.71 -15.26 -8.71
N GLY A 99 6.55 -14.37 -9.23
CA GLY A 99 7.24 -14.53 -10.52
C GLY A 99 8.13 -15.77 -10.55
N ASP A 100 8.98 -15.93 -9.55
CA ASP A 100 9.88 -17.07 -9.36
C ASP A 100 9.07 -18.38 -9.32
N VAL A 101 7.96 -18.41 -8.58
CA VAL A 101 7.07 -19.59 -8.57
C VAL A 101 6.51 -19.86 -9.96
N LYS A 102 6.00 -18.85 -10.68
CA LYS A 102 5.47 -19.01 -12.05
C LYS A 102 6.51 -19.61 -13.00
N SER A 103 7.76 -19.18 -12.92
CA SER A 103 8.87 -19.64 -13.75
C SER A 103 9.60 -20.87 -13.21
N CYS A 104 9.10 -21.48 -12.13
CA CYS A 104 9.73 -22.64 -11.51
C CYS A 104 11.17 -22.39 -11.03
N ASP A 105 11.45 -21.17 -10.61
CA ASP A 105 12.76 -20.72 -10.16
C ASP A 105 12.73 -20.42 -8.65
N ASN A 106 13.89 -20.52 -8.00
CA ASN A 106 14.14 -20.11 -6.61
C ASN A 106 13.03 -20.47 -5.58
N LEU A 107 12.36 -21.60 -5.78
CA LEU A 107 11.10 -21.94 -5.12
C LEU A 107 11.18 -21.93 -3.58
N PRO A 108 12.25 -22.47 -2.93
CA PRO A 108 12.36 -22.42 -1.48
C PRO A 108 12.43 -20.99 -0.93
N GLN A 109 13.17 -20.11 -1.60
CA GLN A 109 13.28 -18.71 -1.19
C GLN A 109 11.98 -17.96 -1.47
N ALA A 110 11.35 -18.18 -2.63
CA ALA A 110 10.05 -17.60 -2.94
C ALA A 110 9.00 -17.97 -1.88
N ALA A 111 8.95 -19.24 -1.47
CA ALA A 111 8.06 -19.70 -0.41
C ALA A 111 8.35 -19.02 0.94
N LYS A 112 9.63 -18.82 1.28
CA LYS A 112 10.05 -18.13 2.51
C LYS A 112 9.64 -16.66 2.49
N ASP A 113 9.95 -15.96 1.40
CA ASP A 113 9.64 -14.55 1.21
C ASP A 113 8.14 -14.28 1.30
N LEU A 114 7.33 -15.13 0.67
CA LEU A 114 5.87 -15.02 0.73
C LEU A 114 5.32 -15.22 2.15
N ARG A 115 5.82 -16.21 2.90
CA ARG A 115 5.42 -16.39 4.31
C ARG A 115 5.84 -15.22 5.18
N GLU A 116 7.01 -14.64 4.95
CA GLU A 116 7.46 -13.46 5.69
C GLU A 116 6.57 -12.25 5.38
N ALA A 117 6.24 -12.06 4.11
CA ALA A 117 5.33 -11.01 3.69
C ALA A 117 3.91 -11.19 4.30
N ALA A 118 3.44 -12.44 4.45
CA ALA A 118 2.19 -12.74 5.14
C ALA A 118 2.25 -12.33 6.63
N LYS A 119 3.34 -12.67 7.34
CA LYS A 119 3.53 -12.29 8.75
C LYS A 119 3.56 -10.79 8.94
N GLN A 120 4.27 -10.05 8.07
CA GLN A 120 4.33 -8.59 8.12
C GLN A 120 2.92 -7.98 8.05
N ARG A 121 2.07 -8.48 7.13
CA ARG A 121 0.69 -8.01 6.98
C ARG A 121 -0.20 -8.35 8.16
N THR A 122 -0.03 -9.53 8.77
CA THR A 122 -0.68 -9.84 10.04
C THR A 122 -0.21 -8.91 11.17
N GLY A 123 1.06 -8.51 11.16
CA GLY A 123 1.62 -7.51 12.08
C GLY A 123 0.98 -6.13 11.93
N LEU A 124 0.66 -5.70 10.71
CA LEU A 124 -0.06 -4.44 10.46
C LEU A 124 -1.46 -4.45 11.08
N VAL A 125 -2.20 -5.56 10.94
CA VAL A 125 -3.52 -5.77 11.59
C VAL A 125 -3.41 -5.61 13.11
N ALA A 126 -2.41 -6.24 13.71
CA ALA A 126 -2.18 -6.15 15.15
C ALA A 126 -1.74 -4.75 15.61
N SER A 127 -1.01 -4.03 14.76
CA SER A 127 -0.57 -2.66 15.04
C SER A 127 -1.72 -1.67 14.94
N LEU A 128 -2.57 -1.80 13.91
CA LEU A 128 -3.78 -1.00 13.76
C LEU A 128 -4.74 -1.17 14.94
N ALA A 129 -4.87 -2.38 15.48
CA ALA A 129 -5.70 -2.65 16.65
C ALA A 129 -5.25 -1.90 17.92
N LYS A 130 -4.01 -1.40 17.95
CA LYS A 130 -3.45 -0.63 19.08
C LYS A 130 -3.51 0.89 18.85
N LEU A 131 -3.83 1.34 17.64
CA LEU A 131 -3.93 2.75 17.33
C LEU A 131 -5.32 3.30 17.68
N SER A 132 -5.35 4.43 18.36
CA SER A 132 -6.57 5.23 18.50
C SER A 132 -6.80 6.02 17.22
N VAL A 133 -7.94 5.78 16.56
CA VAL A 133 -8.36 6.45 15.32
C VAL A 133 -9.81 6.93 15.39
N ASP A 134 -10.41 6.90 16.57
CA ASP A 134 -11.83 7.18 16.83
C ASP A 134 -12.25 8.63 16.54
N LYS A 135 -11.28 9.54 16.37
CA LYS A 135 -11.54 10.93 15.99
C LYS A 135 -11.47 11.15 14.49
N LEU A 136 -10.93 10.20 13.72
CA LEU A 136 -10.85 10.32 12.27
C LEU A 136 -12.24 10.19 11.63
N PRO A 137 -12.55 10.97 10.58
CA PRO A 137 -13.81 10.82 9.86
C PRO A 137 -13.86 9.43 9.22
N ARG A 138 -15.01 8.76 9.33
CA ARG A 138 -15.27 7.41 8.79
C ARG A 138 -14.23 6.35 9.24
N HIS A 139 -13.65 6.51 10.43
CA HIS A 139 -12.60 5.61 10.94
C HIS A 139 -13.02 4.13 10.98
N THR A 140 -14.28 3.82 11.28
CA THR A 140 -14.78 2.43 11.32
C THR A 140 -14.71 1.77 9.95
N GLU A 141 -15.06 2.51 8.89
CA GLU A 141 -14.99 2.00 7.51
C GLU A 141 -13.53 1.86 7.07
N LEU A 142 -12.70 2.86 7.38
CA LEU A 142 -11.27 2.83 7.04
C LEU A 142 -10.54 1.67 7.70
N THR A 143 -10.74 1.49 9.01
CA THR A 143 -10.10 0.38 9.75
C THR A 143 -10.63 -0.98 9.33
N ALA A 144 -11.92 -1.10 8.99
CA ALA A 144 -12.47 -2.34 8.46
C ALA A 144 -11.86 -2.69 7.09
N ALA A 145 -11.76 -1.72 6.19
CA ALA A 145 -11.17 -1.92 4.87
C ALA A 145 -9.67 -2.29 4.98
N LEU A 146 -8.90 -1.59 5.81
CA LEU A 146 -7.49 -1.91 6.06
C LEU A 146 -7.30 -3.32 6.64
N ASN A 147 -8.09 -3.69 7.65
CA ASN A 147 -8.02 -5.03 8.23
C ASN A 147 -8.32 -6.12 7.19
N LYS A 148 -9.39 -5.96 6.41
CA LYS A 148 -9.73 -6.93 5.35
C LYS A 148 -8.65 -6.97 4.26
N ALA A 149 -8.14 -5.82 3.84
CA ALA A 149 -7.07 -5.72 2.84
C ALA A 149 -5.81 -6.49 3.26
N TRP A 150 -5.35 -6.31 4.49
CA TRP A 150 -4.14 -6.95 4.99
C TRP A 150 -4.35 -8.44 5.31
N GLN A 151 -5.50 -8.82 5.88
CA GLN A 151 -5.83 -10.22 6.12
C GLN A 151 -5.94 -11.00 4.80
N ALA A 152 -6.65 -10.47 3.81
CA ALA A 152 -6.74 -11.08 2.48
C ALA A 152 -5.38 -11.14 1.79
N SER A 153 -4.56 -10.09 1.90
CA SER A 153 -3.21 -10.09 1.36
C SER A 153 -2.32 -11.16 2.01
N ALA A 154 -2.38 -11.30 3.34
CA ALA A 154 -1.63 -12.34 4.06
C ALA A 154 -2.09 -13.76 3.69
N SER A 155 -3.41 -13.96 3.52
CA SER A 155 -3.97 -15.22 3.02
C SER A 155 -3.46 -15.55 1.61
N ALA A 156 -3.47 -14.55 0.73
CA ALA A 156 -2.96 -14.70 -0.63
C ALA A 156 -1.48 -15.11 -0.66
N ASP A 157 -0.63 -14.45 0.12
CA ASP A 157 0.80 -14.77 0.19
C ASP A 157 1.04 -16.18 0.74
N ASN A 158 0.32 -16.58 1.79
CA ASN A 158 0.40 -17.94 2.33
C ASN A 158 -0.04 -18.99 1.30
N HIS A 159 -1.07 -18.71 0.52
CA HIS A 159 -1.47 -19.56 -0.59
C HIS A 159 -0.41 -19.62 -1.69
N TYR A 160 0.21 -18.50 -2.07
CA TYR A 160 1.31 -18.53 -3.03
C TYR A 160 2.55 -19.26 -2.49
N ALA A 161 2.83 -19.18 -1.19
CA ALA A 161 3.90 -19.95 -0.56
C ALA A 161 3.62 -21.45 -0.60
N ALA A 162 2.39 -21.88 -0.30
CA ALA A 162 1.98 -23.28 -0.42
C ALA A 162 2.02 -23.75 -1.88
N TRP A 163 1.69 -22.87 -2.83
CA TRP A 163 1.85 -23.14 -4.25
C TRP A 163 3.33 -23.30 -4.64
N ALA A 164 4.24 -22.50 -4.08
CA ALA A 164 5.68 -22.66 -4.26
C ALA A 164 6.16 -24.04 -3.79
N ASP A 165 5.74 -24.48 -2.59
CA ASP A 165 6.09 -25.80 -2.06
C ASP A 165 5.57 -26.93 -2.97
N GLN A 166 4.33 -26.82 -3.45
CA GLN A 166 3.75 -27.80 -4.37
C GLN A 166 4.48 -27.81 -5.72
N THR A 167 4.89 -26.65 -6.19
CA THR A 167 5.64 -26.47 -7.44
C THR A 167 7.02 -27.13 -7.35
N ALA A 168 7.66 -27.10 -6.18
CA ALA A 168 8.94 -27.77 -5.92
C ALA A 168 8.83 -29.31 -5.90
N GLY A 169 7.61 -29.86 -5.80
CA GLY A 169 7.35 -31.29 -5.84
C GLY A 169 7.45 -31.92 -7.23
N LYS A 170 7.39 -33.26 -7.28
CA LYS A 170 7.41 -34.01 -8.54
C LYS A 170 6.24 -33.58 -9.43
N LYS A 171 6.55 -33.22 -10.68
CA LYS A 171 5.56 -32.75 -11.68
C LYS A 171 4.86 -31.43 -11.31
N GLY A 172 5.41 -30.64 -10.38
CA GLY A 172 4.93 -29.29 -10.07
C GLY A 172 5.25 -28.29 -11.19
N CYS A 173 6.37 -28.52 -11.88
CA CYS A 173 6.81 -27.77 -13.04
C CYS A 173 6.61 -28.55 -14.34
N LYS A 174 6.04 -27.90 -15.36
CA LYS A 174 5.90 -28.44 -16.71
C LYS A 174 6.47 -27.43 -17.71
N LYS A 175 7.55 -27.81 -18.40
CA LYS A 175 8.25 -26.96 -19.40
C LYS A 175 8.64 -25.58 -18.85
N GLY A 176 9.17 -25.53 -17.61
CA GLY A 176 9.58 -24.27 -16.97
C GLY A 176 8.44 -23.41 -16.44
N ALA A 177 7.20 -23.89 -16.47
CA ALA A 177 6.06 -23.19 -15.89
C ALA A 177 5.42 -24.00 -14.77
N ALA A 178 5.08 -23.31 -13.68
CA ALA A 178 4.37 -23.94 -12.57
C ALA A 178 2.93 -24.30 -12.95
N ARG A 179 2.47 -25.45 -12.47
CA ARG A 179 1.08 -25.87 -12.66
C ARG A 179 0.16 -25.06 -11.76
N THR A 180 -1.00 -24.69 -12.28
CA THR A 180 -2.09 -24.16 -11.46
C THR A 180 -2.58 -25.22 -10.48
N THR A 181 -2.70 -24.85 -9.21
CA THR A 181 -3.27 -25.69 -8.15
C THR A 181 -4.43 -24.99 -7.47
N SER A 182 -5.06 -25.64 -6.48
CA SER A 182 -6.08 -25.01 -5.64
C SER A 182 -5.52 -23.79 -4.90
N HIS A 183 -4.24 -23.82 -4.49
CA HIS A 183 -3.62 -22.68 -3.82
C HIS A 183 -3.38 -21.49 -4.74
N THR A 184 -2.96 -21.69 -6.00
CA THR A 184 -2.84 -20.57 -6.94
C THR A 184 -4.19 -19.89 -7.14
N GLN A 185 -5.27 -20.66 -7.23
CA GLN A 185 -6.63 -20.13 -7.39
C GLN A 185 -7.12 -19.40 -6.15
N ALA A 186 -6.88 -19.96 -4.96
CA ALA A 186 -7.21 -19.31 -3.70
C ALA A 186 -6.41 -18.02 -3.49
N GLY A 187 -5.10 -18.04 -3.77
CA GLY A 187 -4.23 -16.87 -3.73
C GLY A 187 -4.70 -15.76 -4.69
N ASN A 188 -5.10 -16.11 -5.91
CA ASN A 188 -5.64 -15.14 -6.87
C ASN A 188 -6.97 -14.53 -6.37
N ARG A 189 -7.85 -15.34 -5.77
CA ARG A 189 -9.13 -14.87 -5.21
C ARG A 189 -8.88 -13.88 -4.06
N ASP A 190 -8.03 -14.25 -3.12
CA ASP A 190 -7.72 -13.43 -1.95
C ASP A 190 -6.98 -12.15 -2.35
N SER A 191 -6.08 -12.24 -3.35
CA SER A 191 -5.44 -11.06 -3.94
C SER A 191 -6.45 -10.12 -4.61
N GLY A 192 -7.53 -10.65 -5.19
CA GLY A 192 -8.64 -9.85 -5.73
C GLY A 192 -9.40 -9.12 -4.63
N THR A 193 -9.78 -9.83 -3.56
CA THR A 193 -10.39 -9.24 -2.36
C THR A 193 -9.51 -8.15 -1.77
N ALA A 194 -8.22 -8.42 -1.57
CA ALA A 194 -7.26 -7.45 -1.07
C ALA A 194 -7.20 -6.19 -1.94
N SER A 195 -7.18 -6.35 -3.27
CA SER A 195 -7.12 -5.20 -4.19
C SER A 195 -8.35 -4.30 -4.08
N LYS A 196 -9.53 -4.89 -3.93
CA LYS A 196 -10.78 -4.15 -3.73
C LYS A 196 -10.74 -3.34 -2.43
N GLU A 197 -10.39 -3.99 -1.32
CA GLU A 197 -10.38 -3.36 0.00
C GLU A 197 -9.28 -2.29 0.12
N LYS A 198 -8.13 -2.48 -0.56
CA LYS A 198 -7.08 -1.45 -0.66
C LYS A 198 -7.54 -0.22 -1.44
N ALA A 199 -8.35 -0.42 -2.49
CA ALA A 199 -8.92 0.71 -3.23
C ALA A 199 -9.89 1.52 -2.36
N GLU A 200 -10.73 0.83 -1.59
CA GLU A 200 -11.64 1.45 -0.62
C GLU A 200 -10.88 2.20 0.47
N ALA A 201 -9.91 1.53 1.12
CA ALA A 201 -9.07 2.13 2.15
C ALA A 201 -8.28 3.35 1.65
N ALA A 202 -7.71 3.28 0.45
CA ALA A 202 -6.99 4.41 -0.16
C ALA A 202 -7.93 5.61 -0.40
N GLY A 203 -9.15 5.36 -0.88
CA GLY A 203 -10.14 6.43 -1.07
C GLY A 203 -10.50 7.13 0.25
N LEU A 204 -10.73 6.36 1.31
CA LEU A 204 -11.03 6.87 2.65
C LEU A 204 -9.85 7.63 3.25
N TRP A 205 -8.65 7.03 3.20
CA TRP A 205 -7.42 7.64 3.69
C TRP A 205 -7.09 8.94 2.97
N ASN A 206 -7.17 8.97 1.64
CA ASN A 206 -6.75 10.15 0.87
C ASN A 206 -7.67 11.36 1.09
N ALA A 207 -8.93 11.15 1.52
CA ALA A 207 -9.78 12.24 1.98
C ALA A 207 -9.22 12.89 3.26
N ILE A 208 -8.84 12.07 4.24
CA ILE A 208 -8.20 12.51 5.49
C ILE A 208 -6.84 13.15 5.21
N ALA A 209 -6.02 12.50 4.38
CA ALA A 209 -4.67 12.97 4.08
C ALA A 209 -4.67 14.36 3.45
N LYS A 210 -5.62 14.65 2.56
CA LYS A 210 -5.77 15.99 1.95
C LYS A 210 -6.13 17.06 2.98
N GLU A 211 -7.06 16.74 3.89
CA GLU A 211 -7.50 17.67 4.93
C GLU A 211 -6.36 18.06 5.88
N TYR A 212 -5.47 17.11 6.20
CA TYR A 212 -4.38 17.31 7.16
C TYR A 212 -2.99 17.52 6.53
N GLY A 213 -2.90 17.60 5.19
CA GLY A 213 -1.64 17.76 4.46
C GLY A 213 -0.67 16.58 4.62
N LEU A 214 -1.20 15.36 4.70
CA LEU A 214 -0.43 14.11 4.84
C LEU A 214 -0.24 13.42 3.48
N THR A 215 0.57 12.36 3.48
CA THR A 215 0.89 11.62 2.25
C THR A 215 -0.32 10.82 1.77
N GLU A 216 -0.81 11.14 0.57
CA GLU A 216 -1.79 10.28 -0.11
C GLU A 216 -1.17 8.94 -0.50
N ARG A 217 -1.96 7.87 -0.40
CA ARG A 217 -1.53 6.50 -0.69
C ARG A 217 -2.34 5.94 -1.86
N GLN A 218 -1.65 5.30 -2.78
CA GLN A 218 -2.26 4.48 -3.81
C GLN A 218 -2.67 3.12 -3.23
N PRO A 219 -3.69 2.45 -3.80
CA PRO A 219 -4.08 1.12 -3.35
C PRO A 219 -2.93 0.11 -3.34
N THR A 220 -1.94 0.30 -4.21
CA THR A 220 -0.76 -0.56 -4.31
C THR A 220 0.25 -0.37 -3.19
N GLN A 221 0.15 0.74 -2.44
CA GLN A 221 0.99 1.10 -1.30
C GLN A 221 0.35 0.71 0.04
N LEU A 222 -0.87 0.15 0.01
CA LEU A 222 -1.59 -0.41 1.15
C LEU A 222 -1.55 -1.93 1.15
#